data_AF-A0A5C6Z0D1-F1
#
_entry.id   AF-A0A5C6Z0D1-F1
#
_cell.length_a   1.000
_cell.length_b   1.000
_cell.length_c   1.000
_cell.angle_alpha   90.00
_cell.angle_beta   90.00
_cell.angle_gamma   90.00
#
_symmetry.space_group_name_H-M   'P 1'
#
loop_
_entity.id
_entity.type
_entity.pdbx_description
1 polymer ?
#
loop_
_entity_poly.entity_id
_entity_poly.type
_entity_poly.pdbx_seq_one_letter_code
_entity_poly.pdbx_strand_id
1 'polypeptide(L)'
;MNLLTEYDPIGVRRLNGTFFQQQQAINRAYSKLGHRYSLLNFNCEHFANWVQFGKVESSQVNTGFAILVGVIFLKLVTTDE
;
A
#
# COMPACT_ATOMS: atom_id res chain seq x y z
N MET A 1 -12.67 -24.49 11.05
CA MET A 1 -11.77 -23.41 10.60
C MET A 1 -10.55 -23.46 11.51
N ASN A 2 -9.41 -23.99 11.04
CA ASN A 2 -8.20 -24.11 11.86
C ASN A 2 -7.46 -22.78 11.83
N LEU A 3 -7.60 -22.00 12.91
CA LEU A 3 -6.98 -20.68 13.09
C LEU A 3 -5.49 -20.76 13.49
N LEU A 4 -4.89 -21.95 13.44
CA LEU A 4 -3.55 -22.25 13.95
C LEU A 4 -2.62 -22.78 12.83
N THR A 5 -2.70 -22.20 11.65
CA THR A 5 -1.67 -22.43 10.63
C THR A 5 -0.55 -21.44 10.88
N GLU A 6 0.59 -21.94 11.33
CA GLU A 6 1.83 -21.17 11.43
C GLU A 6 2.40 -20.99 10.02
N TYR A 7 2.68 -19.74 9.64
CA TYR A 7 3.21 -19.40 8.33
C TYR A 7 4.68 -19.00 8.47
N ASP A 8 5.54 -19.67 7.72
CA ASP A 8 6.94 -19.24 7.60
C ASP A 8 7.08 -18.18 6.51
N PRO A 9 7.77 -17.06 6.77
CA PRO A 9 8.07 -16.08 5.75
C PRO A 9 9.03 -16.68 4.71
N ILE A 10 8.51 -16.94 3.50
CA ILE A 10 9.29 -17.47 2.37
C ILE A 10 10.29 -16.46 1.77
N GLY A 11 10.17 -15.17 2.14
CA GLY A 11 11.05 -14.13 1.64
C GLY A 11 10.76 -12.77 2.24
N VAL A 12 11.81 -11.95 2.36
CA VAL A 12 11.73 -10.55 2.76
C VAL A 12 12.29 -9.70 1.63
N ARG A 13 11.52 -8.70 1.20
CA ARG A 13 12.00 -7.73 0.23
C ARG A 13 13.14 -6.92 0.84
N ARG A 14 14.33 -7.02 0.26
CA ARG A 14 15.50 -6.28 0.75
C ARG A 14 15.32 -4.78 0.54
N LEU A 15 15.77 -4.01 1.52
CA LEU A 15 15.96 -2.58 1.36
C LEU A 15 17.25 -2.36 0.57
N ASN A 16 17.13 -1.86 -0.66
CA ASN A 16 18.28 -1.53 -1.51
C ASN A 16 18.54 -0.03 -1.44
N GLY A 17 19.79 0.36 -1.21
CA GLY A 17 20.18 1.78 -1.16
C GLY A 17 21.46 2.02 -0.37
N THR A 18 21.97 3.25 -0.45
CA THR A 18 23.11 3.74 0.33
C THR A 18 22.81 3.74 1.82
N PHE A 19 23.84 3.83 2.66
CA PHE A 19 23.69 3.98 4.11
C PHE A 19 22.71 5.10 4.48
N PHE A 20 22.79 6.24 3.80
CA PHE A 20 21.87 7.36 4.01
C PHE A 20 20.42 6.99 3.68
N GLN A 21 20.17 6.31 2.56
CA GLN A 21 18.83 5.85 2.18
C GLN A 21 18.28 4.82 3.18
N GLN A 22 19.14 3.96 3.72
CA GLN A 22 18.77 3.01 4.77
C GLN A 22 18.35 3.72 6.05
N GLN A 23 19.12 4.72 6.49
CA GLN A 23 18.77 5.52 7.66
C GLN A 23 17.43 6.25 7.46
N GLN A 24 17.16 6.77 6.26
CA GLN A 24 15.87 7.38 5.95
C GLN A 24 14.71 6.37 6.05
N ALA A 25 14.89 5.13 5.60
CA ALA A 25 13.87 4.10 5.72
C ALA A 25 13.57 3.78 7.20
N ILE A 26 14.61 3.66 8.03
CA ILE A 26 14.48 3.48 9.47
C ILE A 26 13.71 4.65 10.09
N ASN A 27 14.07 5.89 9.76
CA ASN A 27 13.38 7.08 10.26
C ASN A 27 11.91 7.12 9.85
N ARG A 28 11.59 6.70 8.61
CA ARG A 28 10.19 6.58 8.13
C ARG A 28 9.42 5.54 8.93
N ALA A 29 10.02 4.41 9.27
CA ALA A 29 9.39 3.40 10.12
C ALA A 29 9.04 3.97 11.50
N TYR A 30 10.02 4.61 12.17
CA TYR A 30 9.81 5.23 13.47
C TYR A 30 8.77 6.35 13.45
N SER A 31 8.67 7.11 12.35
CA SER A 31 7.68 8.19 12.21
C SER A 31 6.22 7.74 12.24
N LYS A 32 5.95 6.43 12.12
CA LYS A 32 4.60 5.85 12.11
C LYS A 32 4.27 5.06 13.37
N LEU A 33 5.13 5.07 14.39
CA LEU A 33 4.77 4.52 15.70
C LEU A 33 3.53 5.24 16.24
N GLY A 34 2.53 4.48 16.70
CA GLY A 34 1.25 5.01 17.16
C GLY A 34 0.29 5.44 16.05
N HIS A 35 0.65 5.29 14.77
CA HIS A 35 -0.28 5.59 13.68
C HIS A 35 -1.44 4.60 13.65
N ARG A 36 -2.67 5.10 13.49
CA ARG A 36 -3.87 4.26 13.49
C ARG A 36 -3.92 3.40 12.25
N TYR A 37 -4.09 2.09 12.45
CA TYR A 37 -4.30 1.14 11.37
C TYR A 37 -5.64 1.39 10.65
N SER A 38 -5.63 1.30 9.32
CA SER A 38 -6.84 1.30 8.50
C SER A 38 -6.69 0.28 7.37
N LEU A 39 -7.65 -0.65 7.25
CA LEU A 39 -7.63 -1.69 6.22
C LEU A 39 -7.53 -1.12 4.81
N LEU A 40 -8.18 0.02 4.57
CA LEU A 40 -8.26 0.65 3.24
C LEU A 40 -7.18 1.72 3.05
N ASN A 41 -6.90 2.52 4.07
CA ASN A 41 -6.12 3.76 3.89
C ASN A 41 -4.67 3.66 4.37
N PHE A 42 -4.38 2.77 5.33
CA PHE A 42 -3.04 2.64 5.90
C PHE A 42 -2.87 1.27 6.58
N ASN A 43 -2.81 0.24 5.74
CA ASN A 43 -2.60 -1.14 6.17
C ASN A 43 -1.10 -1.51 6.13
N CYS A 44 -0.79 -2.79 6.35
CA CYS A 44 0.59 -3.29 6.34
C CYS A 44 1.33 -3.02 5.02
N GLU A 45 0.64 -3.11 3.88
CA GLU A 45 1.25 -2.85 2.56
C GLU A 45 1.60 -1.37 2.39
N HIS A 46 0.70 -0.47 2.80
CA HIS A 46 0.96 0.97 2.79
C HIS A 46 2.16 1.33 3.68
N PHE A 47 2.25 0.72 4.87
CA PHE A 47 3.40 0.91 5.75
C PHE A 47 4.70 0.40 5.12
N ALA A 48 4.71 -0.80 4.52
CA ALA A 48 5.88 -1.33 3.84
C ALA A 48 6.34 -0.43 2.68
N ASN A 49 5.40 0.08 1.88
CA ASN A 49 5.70 1.03 0.80
C ASN A 49 6.22 2.38 1.32
N TRP A 50 5.64 2.88 2.41
CA TRP A 50 6.12 4.09 3.07
C TRP A 50 7.56 3.93 3.55
N VAL A 51 7.87 2.84 4.25
CA VAL A 51 9.23 2.56 4.74
C VAL A 51 10.20 2.42 3.57
N GLN A 52 9.83 1.68 2.52
CA GLN A 52 10.76 1.37 1.45
C GLN A 52 10.96 2.52 0.45
N PHE A 53 9.88 3.19 0.05
CA PHE A 53 9.88 4.14 -1.07
C PHE A 53 9.57 5.58 -0.66
N GLY A 54 9.13 5.82 0.58
CA GLY A 54 8.63 7.13 1.01
C GLY A 54 7.32 7.53 0.35
N LYS A 55 6.58 6.57 -0.22
CA LYS A 55 5.27 6.77 -0.85
C LYS A 55 4.23 5.96 -0.08
N VAL A 56 3.14 6.61 0.31
CA VAL A 56 2.04 5.96 1.04
C VAL A 56 1.13 5.19 0.09
N GLU A 57 1.13 5.51 -1.21
CA GLU A 57 0.16 4.98 -2.16
C GLU A 57 0.30 3.47 -2.39
N SER A 58 -0.77 2.72 -2.10
CA SER A 58 -1.00 1.39 -2.66
C SER A 58 -1.50 1.52 -4.10
N SER A 59 -0.99 0.70 -5.02
CA SER A 59 -1.47 0.64 -6.41
C SER A 59 -2.96 0.27 -6.52
N GLN A 60 -3.54 -0.32 -5.48
CA GLN A 60 -4.90 -0.87 -5.49
C GLN A 60 -5.97 0.22 -5.39
N VAL A 61 -5.77 1.26 -4.57
CA VAL A 61 -6.73 2.36 -4.43
C VAL A 61 -6.81 3.18 -5.72
N ASN A 62 -5.67 3.42 -6.36
CA ASN A 62 -5.62 4.14 -7.63
C ASN A 62 -6.32 3.35 -8.76
N THR A 63 -6.11 2.03 -8.79
CA THR A 63 -6.73 1.15 -9.79
C THR A 63 -8.25 1.06 -9.59
N GLY A 64 -8.72 0.88 -8.35
CA GLY A 64 -10.15 0.82 -8.05
C GLY A 64 -10.89 2.12 -8.39
N PHE A 65 -10.29 3.28 -8.07
CA PHE A 65 -10.86 4.57 -8.41
C PHE A 65 -10.93 4.79 -9.93
N ALA A 66 -9.87 4.45 -10.68
CA ALA A 66 -9.85 4.56 -12.13
C ALA A 66 -10.92 3.68 -12.81
N ILE A 67 -11.12 2.45 -12.33
CA ILE A 67 -12.19 1.56 -12.83
C ILE A 67 -13.55 2.18 -12.58
N LEU A 68 -13.80 2.71 -11.38
CA LEU A 68 -15.09 3.28 -11.00
C LEU A 68 -15.42 4.52 -11.84
N VAL A 69 -14.46 5.43 -12.01
CA VAL A 69 -14.59 6.60 -12.90
C VAL A 69 -14.82 6.16 -14.34
N GLY A 70 -14.08 5.16 -14.83
CA GLY A 70 -14.23 4.61 -16.17
C GLY A 70 -15.64 4.07 -16.43
N VAL A 71 -16.21 3.31 -15.49
CA VAL A 71 -17.57 2.76 -15.59
C VAL A 71 -18.62 3.87 -15.61
N ILE A 72 -18.50 4.89 -14.76
CA ILE A 72 -19.41 6.04 -14.75
C ILE A 72 -19.35 6.80 -16.08
N PHE A 73 -18.14 7.07 -16.57
CA PHE A 73 -17.95 7.78 -17.84
C PHE A 73 -18.56 6.99 -19.01
N LEU A 74 -18.30 5.68 -19.09
CA LEU A 74 -18.89 4.80 -20.11
C LEU A 74 -20.42 4.84 -20.04
N LYS A 75 -20.99 4.74 -18.84
CA LYS A 75 -22.44 4.85 -18.63
C LYS A 75 -23.00 6.17 -19.14
N LEU A 76 -22.37 7.29 -18.83
CA LEU A 76 -22.81 8.61 -19.27
C LEU A 76 -22.77 8.72 -20.80
N VAL A 77 -21.67 8.31 -21.43
CA VAL A 77 -21.53 8.34 -22.90
C VAL A 77 -22.57 7.42 -23.58
N THR A 78 -22.84 6.25 -23.02
CA THR A 78 -23.81 5.30 -23.60
C THR A 78 -25.28 5.65 -23.34
N THR A 79 -25.55 6.61 -22.45
CA THR A 79 -26.92 7.04 -22.11
C THR A 79 -27.38 8.23 -22.96
N ASP A 80 -26.44 8.90 -23.64
CA ASP A 80 -26.72 10.03 -24.56
C ASP A 80 -27.01 9.58 -26.02
N GLU A 81 -27.10 8.28 -26.29
CA GLU A 81 -27.65 7.68 -27.54
C GLU A 81 -29.02 7.02 -27.29
#